data_AF-A0A2R3QN68-F1
#
_entry.id   AF-A0A2R3QN68-F1
#
_cell.length_a   1.000
_cell.length_b   1.000
_cell.length_c   1.000
_cell.angle_alpha   90.00
_cell.angle_beta   90.00
_cell.angle_gamma   90.00
#
_symmetry.space_group_name_H-M   'P 1'
#
loop_
_entity.id
_entity.type
_entity.pdbx_description
1 polymer ?
#
loop_
_entity_poly.entity_id
_entity_poly.type
_entity_poly.pdbx_seq_one_letter_code
_entity_poly.pdbx_strand_id
1 'polypeptide(L)' 'MKRADVKQRTDEGVLFDTQVMVNPANTAQWIVFFKKDAGRSFFLVDEAEQVETFSDLNELMVELRALGIKRVEVQL' A
#
# COMPACT_ATOMS: atom_id res chain seq x y z
N MET A 1 -5.80 -3.50 5.21
CA MET A 1 -6.09 -4.51 4.17
C MET A 1 -4.83 -5.31 3.98
N LYS A 2 -4.93 -6.64 4.04
CA LYS A 2 -3.74 -7.51 4.03
C LYS A 2 -3.21 -7.66 2.61
N ARG A 3 -1.93 -8.00 2.47
CA ARG A 3 -1.28 -8.28 1.17
C ARG A 3 -2.07 -9.28 0.33
N ALA A 4 -2.57 -10.35 0.96
CA ALA A 4 -3.37 -11.37 0.28
C ALA A 4 -4.67 -10.80 -0.33
N ASP A 5 -5.39 -9.95 0.41
CA ASP A 5 -6.61 -9.29 -0.07
C ASP A 5 -6.33 -8.36 -1.24
N VAL A 6 -5.23 -7.60 -1.16
CA VAL A 6 -4.80 -6.69 -2.23
C VAL A 6 -4.52 -7.51 -3.48
N LYS A 7 -3.71 -8.57 -3.37
CA LYS A 7 -3.35 -9.43 -4.50
C LYS A 7 -4.58 -10.04 -5.14
N GLN A 8 -5.46 -10.64 -4.35
CA GLN A 8 -6.72 -11.22 -4.83
C GLN A 8 -7.55 -10.21 -5.64
N ARG A 9 -7.74 -9.01 -5.09
CA ARG A 9 -8.52 -7.96 -5.76
C ARG A 9 -7.88 -7.47 -7.04
N THR A 10 -6.55 -7.32 -7.07
CA THR A 10 -5.84 -6.96 -8.32
C THR A 10 -5.93 -8.05 -9.38
N ASP A 11 -5.94 -9.32 -8.98
CA ASP A 11 -6.13 -10.46 -9.89
C ASP A 11 -7.57 -10.52 -10.43
N GLU A 12 -8.55 -10.07 -9.65
CA GLU A 12 -9.93 -9.86 -10.07
C GLU A 12 -10.12 -8.60 -10.94
N GLY A 13 -9.04 -7.85 -11.20
CA GLY A 13 -9.05 -6.67 -12.07
C GLY A 13 -9.38 -5.36 -11.36
N VAL A 14 -9.48 -5.35 -10.03
CA VAL A 14 -9.67 -4.11 -9.25
C VAL A 14 -8.41 -3.25 -9.35
N LEU A 15 -8.59 -1.99 -9.73
CA LEU A 15 -7.53 -1.00 -9.71
C LEU A 15 -7.58 -0.23 -8.39
N PHE A 16 -6.43 -0.07 -7.76
CA PHE A 16 -6.28 0.74 -6.57
C PHE A 16 -5.53 2.03 -6.90
N ASP A 17 -6.09 3.16 -6.49
CA ASP A 17 -5.31 4.39 -6.37
C ASP A 17 -4.45 4.27 -5.12
N THR A 18 -3.17 3.94 -5.33
CA THR A 18 -2.23 3.69 -4.23
C THR A 18 -1.42 4.94 -3.96
N GLN A 19 -1.35 5.33 -2.69
CA GLN A 19 -0.56 6.43 -2.19
C GLN A 19 0.46 5.90 -1.19
N VAL A 20 1.71 6.34 -1.32
CA VAL A 20 2.79 6.05 -0.38
C VAL A 20 3.17 7.37 0.28
N MET A 21 3.25 7.36 1.61
CA MET A 21 3.62 8.54 2.39
C MET A 21 4.59 8.17 3.51
N VAL A 22 5.31 9.18 4.00
CA VAL A 22 6.18 9.04 5.17
C VAL A 22 5.34 8.64 6.38
N ASN A 23 5.83 7.67 7.16
CA ASN A 23 5.19 7.23 8.39
C ASN A 23 5.26 8.37 9.43
N PRO A 24 4.12 8.91 9.91
CA PRO A 24 4.12 9.99 10.90
C PRO A 24 4.74 9.59 12.24
N ALA A 25 4.76 8.30 12.57
CA ALA A 25 5.37 7.79 13.79
C ALA A 25 6.90 7.61 13.66
N ASN A 26 7.43 7.50 12.43
CA ASN A 26 8.84 7.36 12.16
C ASN A 26 9.17 7.86 10.74
N THR A 27 9.76 9.04 10.64
CA THR A 27 9.99 9.70 9.35
C THR A 27 11.01 9.00 8.44
N ALA A 28 11.72 7.99 8.95
CA ALA A 28 12.60 7.14 8.15
C ALA A 28 11.86 5.96 7.48
N GLN A 29 10.55 5.85 7.66
CA GLN A 29 9.75 4.76 7.13
C GLN A 29 8.62 5.27 6.24
N TRP A 30 8.12 4.38 5.40
CA TRP A 30 7.03 4.61 4.46
C TRP A 30 5.85 3.70 4.80
N ILE A 31 4.64 4.21 4.57
CA ILE A 31 3.39 3.47 4.73
C ILE A 31 2.56 3.57 3.45
N VAL A 32 1.75 2.55 3.21
CA VAL A 32 0.93 2.42 2.00
C VAL A 32 -0.53 2.64 2.32
N PHE A 33 -1.18 3.41 1.47
CA PHE A 33 -2.59 3.76 1.55
C PHE A 33 -3.28 3.47 0.23
N PHE A 34 -4.34 2.67 0.26
CA PHE A 34 -5.18 2.37 -0.89
C PHE A 34 -6.45 3.22 -0.83
N LYS A 35 -6.62 4.13 -1.79
CA LYS A 35 -7.87 4.84 -2.02
C LYS A 35 -8.79 3.95 -2.85
N LYS A 36 -10.03 3.77 -2.40
CA LYS A 36 -11.08 3.10 -3.15
C LYS A 36 -12.16 4.11 -3.54
N ASP A 37 -12.78 3.90 -4.69
CA ASP A 37 -14.01 4.60 -5.06
C ASP A 37 -15.08 4.45 -3.97
N ALA A 38 -15.83 5.53 -3.74
CA ALA A 38 -16.78 5.74 -2.64
C ALA A 38 -16.20 6.17 -1.28
N GLY A 39 -15.01 6.80 -1.26
CA GLY A 39 -14.51 7.53 -0.08
C GLY A 39 -14.00 6.66 1.06
N ARG A 40 -13.79 5.36 0.79
CA ARG A 40 -13.17 4.43 1.75
C ARG A 40 -11.72 4.24 1.38
N SER A 41 -10.85 4.38 2.35
CA SER A 41 -9.43 4.17 2.15
C SER A 41 -8.88 3.25 3.23
N PHE A 42 -7.86 2.49 2.89
CA PHE A 42 -7.32 1.44 3.75
C PHE A 42 -5.80 1.49 3.76
N PHE A 43 -5.19 1.29 4.92
CA PHE A 43 -3.76 1.03 5.01
C PHE A 43 -3.44 -0.40 4.59
N LEU A 44 -2.23 -0.61 4.08
CA LEU A 44 -1.64 -1.95 4.03
C LEU A 44 -1.30 -2.38 5.45
N VAL A 45 -1.76 -3.56 5.85
CA VAL A 45 -1.54 -4.09 7.20
C VAL A 45 -1.01 -5.52 7.14
N ASP A 46 -0.26 -5.91 8.17
CA ASP A 46 0.26 -7.26 8.35
C ASP A 46 -0.82 -8.22 8.91
N GLU A 47 -0.40 -9.43 9.23
CA GLU A 47 -1.29 -10.45 9.80
C GLU A 47 -1.84 -10.11 11.19
N ALA A 48 -1.11 -9.28 11.95
CA ALA A 48 -1.49 -8.78 13.27
C ALA A 48 -2.27 -7.45 13.19
N GLU A 49 -2.76 -7.09 12.01
CA GLU A 49 -3.52 -5.87 11.73
C GLU A 49 -2.75 -4.58 12.00
N GLN A 50 -1.42 -4.64 12.08
CA GLN A 50 -0.56 -3.46 12.22
C GLN A 50 -0.25 -2.88 10.85
N VAL A 51 -0.17 -1.55 10.75
CA VAL A 51 0.20 -0.88 9.50
C VAL A 51 1.61 -1.32 9.10
N GLU A 52 1.75 -1.83 7.89
CA GLU A 52 3.05 -2.21 7.37
C GLU A 52 3.90 -0.97 7.12
N THR A 53 5.15 -1.02 7.59
CA THR A 53 6.13 0.05 7.43
C THR A 53 7.34 -0.45 6.66
N PHE A 54 7.89 0.41 5.81
CA PHE A 54 8.98 0.06 4.91
C PHE A 54 10.11 1.07 5.06
N SER A 55 11.35 0.60 5.19
CA SER A 55 12.51 1.49 5.37
C SER A 55 13.07 2.00 4.03
N ASP A 56 12.82 1.29 2.93
CA ASP A 56 13.30 1.64 1.60
C ASP A 56 12.13 1.74 0.61
N LEU A 57 12.05 2.89 -0.07
CA LEU A 57 11.01 3.16 -1.07
C LEU A 57 11.16 2.27 -2.31
N ASN A 58 12.38 1.94 -2.74
CA ASN A 58 12.63 1.09 -3.90
C ASN A 58 12.17 -0.35 -3.64
N GLU A 59 12.46 -0.88 -2.46
CA GLU A 59 11.98 -2.21 -2.04
C GLU A 59 10.45 -2.24 -2.00
N LEU A 60 9.84 -1.19 -1.42
CA LEU A 60 8.39 -1.05 -1.41
C LEU A 60 7.79 -1.02 -2.82
N MET A 61 8.42 -0.35 -3.79
CA MET A 61 7.94 -0.34 -5.18
C MET A 61 8.03 -1.71 -5.87
N VAL A 62 8.96 -2.58 -5.47
CA VAL A 62 9.02 -3.97 -5.95
C VAL A 62 7.86 -4.78 -5.36
N GLU A 63 7.63 -4.65 -4.05
CA GLU A 63 6.53 -5.31 -3.34
C GLU A 63 5.16 -4.92 -3.92
N LEU A 64 4.90 -3.62 -4.10
CA LEU A 64 3.63 -3.14 -4.68
C LEU A 64 3.40 -3.67 -6.09
N ARG A 65 4.45 -3.79 -6.91
CA ARG A 65 4.34 -4.40 -8.25
C ARG A 65 4.02 -5.89 -8.18
N ALA A 66 4.64 -6.63 -7.25
CA ALA A 66 4.31 -8.04 -7.02
C ALA A 66 2.85 -8.23 -6.58
N LEU A 67 2.31 -7.25 -5.86
CA LEU A 67 0.90 -7.16 -5.48
C LEU A 67 -0.05 -6.73 -6.61
N GLY A 68 0.44 -6.53 -7.84
CA GLY A 68 -0.40 -6.14 -8.98
C GLY A 68 -0.76 -4.65 -9.02
N ILE A 69 -0.18 -3.82 -8.17
CA ILE A 69 -0.41 -2.38 -8.16
C ILE A 69 0.29 -1.74 -9.36
N LYS A 70 -0.48 -1.00 -10.15
CA LYS A 70 -0.01 -0.38 -11.41
C LYS A 70 0.33 1.10 -11.28
N ARG A 71 -0.30 1.80 -10.34
CA ARG A 71 -0.13 3.24 -10.14
C ARG A 71 0.10 3.51 -8.66
N VAL A 72 1.17 4.27 -8.39
CA VAL A 72 1.54 4.71 -7.04
C VAL A 72 1.82 6.20 -7.10
N GLU A 73 1.20 6.94 -6.19
CA GLU A 73 1.54 8.34 -5.91
C GLU A 73 2.42 8.39 -4.67
N VAL A 74 3.62 8.97 -4.79
CA VAL A 74 4.50 9.18 -3.65
C VAL A 74 4.31 10.60 -3.14
N GLN A 75 3.90 10.72 -1.88
CA GLN A 75 3.91 11.98 -1.16
C GLN A 75 5.22 12.11 -0.40
N LEU A 76 6.03 13.09 -0.81
CA LEU A 76 7.29 13.48 -0.19
C LEU A 76 7.07 14.67 0.75
#